data_AF-A0A327WZV9-F1
#
_entry.id   AF-A0A327WZV9-F1
#
_cell.length_a   1.000
_cell.length_b   1.000
_cell.length_c   1.000
_cell.angle_alpha   90.00
_cell.angle_beta   90.00
_cell.angle_gamma   90.00
#
_symmetry.space_group_name_H-M   'P 1'
#
loop_
_entity.id
_entity.type
_entity.pdbx_description
1 polymer ?
#
loop_
_entity_poly.entity_id
_entity_poly.type
_entity_poly.pdbx_seq_one_letter_code
_entity_poly.pdbx_strand_id
1 'polypeptide(L)'
;MTPTVTPALMLGLACILFLMAIILGVMLAFARFGKDVNPPPVLVWWHGSFALVGFGILLYGSLFVGYPMLANIGVVLLTLAALFGLWMYFNFHRKEILIPPAIVWGHGLVAVIGFLLILAGMLRLQDTHIETQDQPARAAVEHVEPAESSFTAHQIT
;
A
#
# COMPACT_ATOMS: atom_id res chain seq x y z
N MET A 1 -4.46 -1.06 -28.47
CA MET A 1 -4.96 -1.26 -27.10
C MET A 1 -4.15 -0.36 -26.18
N THR A 2 -4.69 0.79 -25.77
CA THR A 2 -4.07 1.59 -24.71
C THR A 2 -4.24 0.85 -23.39
N PRO A 3 -3.17 0.50 -22.67
CA PRO A 3 -3.32 -0.11 -21.36
C PRO A 3 -4.09 0.85 -20.46
N THR A 4 -5.27 0.44 -20.00
CA THR A 4 -6.02 1.20 -19.00
C THR A 4 -5.30 1.05 -17.67
N VAL A 5 -4.83 2.16 -17.13
CA VAL A 5 -4.16 2.17 -15.82
C VAL A 5 -5.25 1.99 -14.76
N THR A 6 -5.34 0.80 -14.16
CA THR A 6 -6.39 0.50 -13.16
C THR A 6 -5.95 0.93 -11.75
N PRO A 7 -6.90 1.27 -10.85
CA PRO A 7 -6.58 1.59 -9.46
C PRO A 7 -5.76 0.49 -8.77
N ALA A 8 -6.13 -0.78 -9.00
CA ALA A 8 -5.45 -1.94 -8.44
C ALA A 8 -3.99 -2.06 -8.90
N LEU A 9 -3.71 -1.79 -10.18
CA LEU A 9 -2.34 -1.80 -10.72
C LEU A 9 -1.48 -0.72 -10.05
N MET A 10 -2.01 0.50 -9.92
CA MET A 10 -1.25 1.61 -9.32
C MET A 10 -0.99 1.37 -7.83
N LEU A 11 -1.98 0.92 -7.08
CA LEU A 11 -1.82 0.55 -5.68
C LEU A 11 -0.81 -0.60 -5.51
N GLY A 12 -0.87 -1.61 -6.37
CA GLY A 12 0.09 -2.73 -6.36
C GLY A 12 1.53 -2.28 -6.61
N LEU A 13 1.75 -1.46 -7.65
CA LEU A 13 3.08 -0.90 -7.96
C LEU A 13 3.60 -0.02 -6.82
N ALA A 14 2.75 0.84 -6.27
CA ALA A 14 3.10 1.65 -5.11
C ALA A 14 3.47 0.78 -3.90
N CYS A 15 2.70 -0.28 -3.62
CA CYS A 15 2.97 -1.21 -2.53
C CYS A 15 4.36 -1.86 -2.67
N ILE A 16 4.73 -2.31 -3.87
CA ILE A 16 6.04 -2.93 -4.14
C ILE A 16 7.17 -1.93 -3.86
N LEU A 17 7.05 -0.69 -4.35
CA LEU A 17 8.06 0.34 -4.15
C LEU A 17 8.17 0.75 -2.68
N PHE A 18 7.05 0.90 -1.98
CA PHE A 18 7.05 1.18 -0.55
C PHE A 18 7.61 0.02 0.27
N LEU A 19 7.38 -1.23 -0.12
CA LEU A 19 7.98 -2.38 0.54
C LEU A 19 9.52 -2.32 0.47
N MET A 20 10.06 -1.99 -0.72
CA MET A 20 11.50 -1.77 -0.88
C MET A 20 12.00 -0.60 -0.03
N ALA A 21 11.24 0.50 0.00
CA ALA A 21 11.57 1.64 0.85
C ALA A 21 11.56 1.27 2.35
N ILE A 22 10.59 0.49 2.82
CA ILE A 22 10.49 0.05 4.22
C ILE A 22 11.69 -0.82 4.58
N ILE A 23 12.07 -1.78 3.74
CA ILE A 23 13.24 -2.63 3.99
C ILE A 23 14.50 -1.76 4.14
N LEU A 24 14.72 -0.82 3.23
CA LEU A 24 15.84 0.10 3.31
C LEU A 24 15.77 1.02 4.53
N GLY A 25 14.58 1.49 4.91
CA GLY A 25 14.34 2.31 6.10
C GLY A 25 14.66 1.57 7.40
N VAL A 26 14.31 0.28 7.48
CA VAL A 26 14.67 -0.59 8.61
C VAL A 26 16.18 -0.77 8.67
N MET A 27 16.86 -1.01 7.54
CA MET A 27 18.33 -1.08 7.50
C MET A 27 18.99 0.22 7.97
N LEU A 28 18.44 1.38 7.58
CA LEU A 28 18.91 2.70 8.02
C LEU A 28 18.72 2.90 9.54
N ALA A 29 17.58 2.48 10.08
CA ALA A 29 17.33 2.51 11.52
C ALA A 29 18.33 1.63 12.27
N PHE A 30 18.55 0.38 11.82
CA PHE A 30 19.56 -0.50 12.41
C PHE A 30 20.98 0.08 12.33
N ALA A 31 21.35 0.73 11.21
CA ALA A 31 22.65 1.39 11.08
C ALA A 31 22.82 2.54 12.10
N ARG A 32 21.77 3.33 12.34
CA ARG A 32 21.76 4.43 13.31
C ARG A 32 21.91 3.93 14.74
N PHE A 33 21.21 2.86 15.11
CA PHE A 33 21.20 2.31 16.47
C PHE A 33 22.35 1.35 16.76
N GLY A 34 22.88 0.68 15.74
CA GLY A 34 23.91 -0.35 15.91
C GLY A 34 25.34 0.17 15.91
N LYS A 35 25.59 1.38 15.38
CA LYS A 35 26.97 1.91 15.25
C LYS A 35 27.16 3.35 15.71
N ASP A 36 26.11 4.05 16.13
CA ASP A 36 26.14 5.49 16.45
C ASP A 36 26.77 6.38 15.36
N VAL A 37 26.79 5.90 14.11
CA VAL A 37 27.29 6.65 12.95
C VAL A 37 26.11 7.05 12.06
N ASN A 38 26.28 8.15 11.32
CA ASN A 38 25.33 8.53 10.29
C ASN A 38 25.16 7.39 9.27
N PRO A 39 23.91 7.10 8.86
CA PRO A 39 23.65 6.01 7.94
C PRO A 39 24.37 6.21 6.59
N PRO A 40 24.78 5.10 5.92
CA PRO A 40 25.46 5.17 4.64
C PRO A 40 24.63 5.97 3.61
N PRO A 41 25.21 6.99 2.95
CA PRO A 41 24.48 7.89 2.06
C PRO A 41 23.71 7.16 0.95
N VAL A 42 24.29 6.08 0.41
CA VAL A 42 23.68 5.28 -0.66
C VAL A 42 22.33 4.69 -0.25
N LEU A 43 22.20 4.19 0.99
CA LEU A 43 20.92 3.64 1.47
C LEU A 43 19.87 4.75 1.64
N VAL A 44 20.29 5.94 2.08
CA VAL A 44 19.40 7.10 2.22
C VAL A 44 18.84 7.51 0.86
N TRP A 45 19.70 7.57 -0.17
CA TRP A 45 19.28 7.88 -1.54
C TRP A 45 18.32 6.85 -2.11
N TRP A 46 18.60 5.56 -1.95
CA TRP A 46 17.70 4.51 -2.43
C TRP A 46 16.36 4.52 -1.69
N HIS A 47 16.38 4.62 -0.36
CA HIS A 47 15.17 4.69 0.46
C HIS A 47 14.28 5.87 0.02
N GLY A 48 14.87 7.07 -0.07
CA GLY A 48 14.16 8.27 -0.51
C GLY A 48 13.64 8.17 -1.94
N SER A 49 14.40 7.57 -2.85
CA SER A 49 14.00 7.43 -4.26
C SER A 49 12.81 6.48 -4.42
N PHE A 50 12.85 5.29 -3.78
CA PHE A 50 11.72 4.35 -3.83
C PHE A 50 10.47 4.94 -3.17
N ALA A 51 10.64 5.62 -2.03
CA ALA A 51 9.53 6.29 -1.34
C ALA A 51 8.94 7.41 -2.21
N LEU A 52 9.77 8.22 -2.86
CA LEU A 52 9.31 9.34 -3.69
C LEU A 52 8.55 8.86 -4.93
N VAL A 53 9.07 7.85 -5.64
CA VAL A 53 8.40 7.29 -6.82
C VAL A 53 7.10 6.59 -6.42
N GLY A 54 7.13 5.76 -5.37
CA GLY A 54 5.93 5.11 -4.84
C GLY A 54 4.87 6.12 -4.40
N PHE A 55 5.29 7.18 -3.70
CA PHE A 55 4.40 8.26 -3.28
C PHE A 55 3.81 9.02 -4.47
N GLY A 56 4.61 9.30 -5.51
CA GLY A 56 4.14 9.96 -6.73
C GLY A 56 3.02 9.17 -7.41
N ILE A 57 3.15 7.83 -7.47
CA ILE A 57 2.11 6.95 -8.00
C ILE A 57 0.83 7.04 -7.16
N LEU A 58 0.96 6.97 -5.83
CA LEU A 58 -0.18 7.07 -4.92
C LEU A 58 -0.90 8.41 -5.01
N LEU A 59 -0.14 9.51 -5.06
CA LEU A 59 -0.69 10.85 -5.15
C LEU A 59 -1.43 11.04 -6.48
N TYR A 60 -0.84 10.58 -7.58
CA TYR A 60 -1.50 10.63 -8.88
C TYR A 60 -2.80 9.82 -8.88
N GLY A 61 -2.77 8.57 -8.38
CA GLY A 61 -3.98 7.75 -8.39
C GLY A 61 -5.08 8.25 -7.44
N SER A 62 -4.69 8.84 -6.30
CA SER A 62 -5.62 9.50 -5.38
C SER A 62 -6.35 10.68 -6.04
N LEU A 63 -5.62 11.52 -6.79
CA LEU A 63 -6.18 12.73 -7.41
C LEU A 63 -6.92 12.48 -8.73
N PHE A 64 -6.49 11.51 -9.53
CA PHE A 64 -6.96 11.36 -10.91
C PHE A 64 -7.66 10.04 -11.22
N VAL A 65 -7.40 8.97 -10.46
CA VAL A 65 -7.92 7.62 -10.75
C VAL A 65 -9.07 7.23 -9.83
N GLY A 66 -9.13 7.80 -8.61
CA GLY A 66 -10.20 7.55 -7.66
C GLY A 66 -9.94 6.32 -6.81
N TYR A 67 -9.24 6.52 -5.69
CA TYR A 67 -8.96 5.47 -4.72
C TYR A 67 -10.06 5.34 -3.66
N PRO A 68 -10.23 4.14 -3.07
CA PRO A 68 -11.13 3.95 -1.94
C PRO A 68 -10.70 4.83 -0.76
N MET A 69 -11.68 5.26 0.05
CA MET A 69 -11.44 6.20 1.16
C MET A 69 -10.32 5.75 2.10
N LEU A 70 -10.21 4.43 2.35
CA LEU A 70 -9.17 3.85 3.19
C LEU A 70 -7.75 4.09 2.63
N ALA A 71 -7.57 3.95 1.31
CA ALA A 71 -6.31 4.25 0.66
C ALA A 71 -6.00 5.75 0.68
N ASN A 72 -7.01 6.63 0.48
CA ASN A 72 -6.79 8.08 0.57
C ASN A 72 -6.30 8.53 1.96
N ILE A 73 -6.82 7.93 3.05
CA ILE A 73 -6.30 8.19 4.40
C ILE A 73 -4.84 7.76 4.51
N GLY A 74 -4.48 6.60 3.94
CA GLY A 74 -3.09 6.15 3.83
C GLY A 74 -2.19 7.12 3.08
N VAL A 75 -2.66 7.70 1.96
CA VAL A 75 -1.92 8.71 1.18
C VAL A 75 -1.65 9.96 2.02
N VAL A 76 -2.62 10.43 2.79
CA VAL A 76 -2.42 11.59 3.69
C VAL A 76 -1.35 11.30 4.74
N LEU A 77 -1.40 10.12 5.38
CA LEU A 77 -0.38 9.73 6.37
C LEU A 77 1.01 9.59 5.74
N LEU A 78 1.11 9.01 4.54
CA LEU A 78 2.38 8.91 3.81
C LEU A 78 2.88 10.28 3.34
N THR A 79 2.00 11.22 3.06
CA THR A 79 2.37 12.62 2.79
C THR A 79 3.01 13.24 4.02
N LEU A 80 2.40 13.09 5.20
CA LEU A 80 2.96 13.56 6.46
C LEU A 80 4.31 12.89 6.76
N ALA A 81 4.43 11.58 6.54
CA ALA A 81 5.68 10.84 6.70
C ALA A 81 6.76 11.36 5.73
N ALA A 82 6.43 11.59 4.46
CA ALA A 82 7.34 12.10 3.45
C ALA A 82 7.84 13.51 3.81
N LEU A 83 6.95 14.42 4.22
CA LEU A 83 7.31 15.76 4.69
C LEU A 83 8.27 15.69 5.89
N PHE A 84 7.97 14.81 6.83
CA PHE A 84 8.82 14.61 8.01
C PHE A 84 10.19 14.01 7.64
N GLY A 85 10.24 13.08 6.68
CA GLY A 85 11.48 12.52 6.14
C GLY A 85 12.34 13.57 5.41
N LEU A 86 11.73 14.44 4.61
CA LEU A 86 12.42 15.59 3.99
C LEU A 86 12.98 16.53 5.06
N TRP A 87 12.17 16.86 6.07
CA TRP A 87 12.61 17.71 7.18
C TRP A 87 13.81 17.08 7.92
N MET A 88 13.79 15.77 8.17
CA MET A 88 14.93 15.04 8.75
C MET A 88 16.18 15.14 7.89
N TYR A 89 16.03 14.93 6.57
CA TYR A 89 17.14 14.99 5.62
C TYR A 89 17.81 16.38 5.59
N PHE A 90 17.01 17.45 5.49
CA PHE A 90 17.55 18.80 5.42
C PHE A 90 18.09 19.34 6.74
N ASN A 91 17.47 18.99 7.88
CA ASN A 91 17.87 19.55 9.17
C ASN A 91 18.97 18.78 9.88
N PHE A 92 19.08 17.47 9.68
CA PHE A 92 20.03 16.63 10.39
C PHE A 92 21.04 16.00 9.45
N HIS A 93 20.58 15.21 8.46
CA HIS A 93 21.48 14.45 7.59
C HIS A 93 22.42 15.35 6.79
N ARG A 94 21.92 16.44 6.22
CA ARG A 94 22.74 17.42 5.47
C ARG A 94 23.76 18.15 6.35
N LYS A 95 23.51 18.23 7.66
CA LYS A 95 24.40 18.89 8.62
C LYS A 95 25.33 17.90 9.34
N GLU A 96 25.28 16.61 8.94
CA GLU A 96 25.97 15.50 9.61
C GLU A 96 25.62 15.35 11.10
N ILE A 97 24.48 15.91 11.52
CA ILE A 97 24.00 15.82 12.90
C ILE A 97 23.26 14.49 13.05
N LEU A 98 23.58 13.78 14.13
CA LEU A 98 22.89 12.56 14.50
C LEU A 98 21.40 12.82 14.68
N ILE A 99 20.58 12.10 13.91
CA ILE A 99 19.13 12.21 13.98
C ILE A 99 18.66 11.70 15.36
N PRO A 100 17.81 12.46 16.09
CA PRO A 100 17.24 12.02 17.35
C PRO A 100 16.41 10.73 17.17
N PRO A 101 16.58 9.71 18.05
CA PRO A 101 15.84 8.45 17.97
C PRO A 101 14.32 8.59 17.90
N ALA A 102 13.74 9.50 18.70
CA ALA A 102 12.29 9.70 18.77
C ALA A 102 11.69 10.09 17.41
N ILE A 103 12.45 10.88 16.63
CA ILE A 103 12.06 11.34 15.30
C ILE A 103 12.07 10.16 14.32
N VAL A 104 13.11 9.32 14.35
CA VAL A 104 13.21 8.12 13.50
C VAL A 104 12.04 7.17 13.77
N TRP A 105 11.73 6.91 15.04
CA TRP A 105 10.60 6.05 15.42
C TRP A 105 9.25 6.65 15.03
N GLY A 106 9.05 7.96 15.25
CA GLY A 106 7.82 8.66 14.85
C GLY A 106 7.59 8.61 13.34
N HIS A 107 8.63 8.89 12.55
CA HIS A 107 8.58 8.76 11.09
C HIS A 107 8.22 7.34 10.65
N GLY A 108 8.95 6.34 11.19
CA GLY A 108 8.74 4.94 10.85
C GLY A 108 7.34 4.46 11.19
N LEU A 109 6.81 4.83 12.36
CA LEU A 109 5.47 4.44 12.78
C LEU A 109 4.39 5.02 11.87
N VAL A 110 4.46 6.32 11.56
CA VAL A 110 3.50 6.96 10.65
C VAL A 110 3.59 6.36 9.25
N ALA A 111 4.79 6.08 8.76
CA ALA A 111 5.00 5.44 7.46
C ALA A 111 4.40 4.02 7.41
N VAL A 112 4.62 3.20 8.44
CA VAL A 112 4.08 1.83 8.51
C VAL A 112 2.55 1.86 8.59
N ILE A 113 1.95 2.70 9.43
CA ILE A 113 0.49 2.81 9.54
C ILE A 113 -0.10 3.27 8.19
N GLY A 114 0.49 4.29 7.56
CA GLY A 114 0.07 4.76 6.24
C GLY A 114 0.14 3.65 5.19
N PHE A 115 1.24 2.91 5.14
CA PHE A 115 1.41 1.78 4.24
C PHE A 115 0.38 0.66 4.46
N LEU A 116 0.10 0.29 5.72
CA LEU A 116 -0.91 -0.73 6.04
C LEU A 116 -2.31 -0.32 5.57
N LEU A 117 -2.65 0.97 5.63
CA LEU A 117 -3.92 1.48 5.11
C LEU A 117 -4.01 1.43 3.58
N ILE A 118 -2.90 1.70 2.88
CA ILE A 118 -2.82 1.50 1.42
C ILE A 118 -3.03 0.02 1.09
N LEU A 119 -2.35 -0.88 1.81
CA LEU A 119 -2.47 -2.32 1.60
C LEU A 119 -3.90 -2.82 1.86
N ALA A 120 -4.53 -2.37 2.94
CA ALA A 120 -5.93 -2.68 3.24
C ALA A 120 -6.89 -2.13 2.18
N GLY A 121 -6.63 -0.92 1.66
CA GLY A 121 -7.39 -0.34 0.57
C GLY A 121 -7.26 -1.13 -0.73
N MET A 122 -6.06 -1.64 -1.04
CA MET A 122 -5.79 -2.50 -2.20
C MET A 122 -6.52 -3.84 -2.10
N LEU A 123 -6.44 -4.51 -0.95
CA LEU A 123 -7.10 -5.80 -0.71
C LEU A 123 -8.62 -5.68 -0.84
N ARG A 124 -9.21 -4.63 -0.27
CA ARG A 124 -10.66 -4.38 -0.40
C ARG A 124 -11.10 -4.16 -1.85
N LEU A 125 -10.29 -3.48 -2.67
CA LEU A 125 -10.58 -3.34 -4.10
C LEU A 125 -10.58 -4.70 -4.81
N GLN A 126 -9.63 -5.58 -4.47
CA GLN A 126 -9.54 -6.91 -5.08
C GLN A 126 -10.76 -7.78 -4.73
N ASP A 127 -11.19 -7.78 -3.47
CA ASP A 127 -12.36 -8.55 -3.03
C ASP A 127 -13.63 -8.13 -3.80
N THR A 128 -13.85 -6.82 -3.98
CA THR A 128 -15.02 -6.31 -4.73
C THR A 128 -15.02 -6.72 -6.21
N HIS A 129 -13.83 -6.85 -6.81
CA HIS A 129 -13.73 -7.29 -8.20
C HIS A 129 -14.02 -8.79 -8.36
N ILE A 130 -13.60 -9.63 -7.41
CA ILE A 130 -13.89 -11.07 -7.42
C ILE A 130 -15.39 -11.32 -7.25
N GLU A 131 -16.04 -10.66 -6.30
CA GLU A 131 -17.48 -10.83 -6.05
C GLU A 131 -18.33 -10.44 -7.28
N THR A 132 -18.00 -9.32 -7.91
CA THR A 132 -18.72 -8.85 -9.11
C THR A 132 -18.58 -9.82 -10.30
N GLN A 133 -17.43 -10.48 -10.42
CA GLN A 133 -17.15 -11.39 -11.53
C GLN A 133 -17.84 -12.77 -11.35
N ASP A 134 -18.01 -13.22 -10.10
CA ASP A 134 -18.64 -14.51 -9.77
C ASP A 134 -20.17 -14.46 -9.73
N GLN A 135 -20.76 -13.28 -9.57
CA GLN A 135 -22.22 -13.07 -9.47
C GLN A 135 -23.04 -13.67 -10.64
N PRO A 136 -22.68 -13.50 -11.93
CA PRO A 136 -23.43 -14.10 -13.03
C PRO A 136 -23.34 -15.64 -13.04
N ALA A 137 -22.23 -16.22 -12.59
CA ALA A 137 -22.07 -17.68 -12.51
C ALA A 137 -22.93 -18.27 -11.38
N ARG A 138 -23.01 -17.60 -10.22
CA ARG A 138 -23.87 -18.01 -9.10
C ARG A 138 -25.35 -17.91 -9.44
N ALA A 139 -25.76 -16.82 -10.08
CA ALA A 139 -27.14 -16.63 -10.53
C ALA A 139 -27.57 -17.69 -11.56
N ALA A 140 -26.65 -18.13 -12.43
CA ALA A 140 -26.92 -19.20 -13.40
C ALA A 140 -27.12 -20.57 -12.74
N VAL A 141 -26.44 -20.87 -11.63
CA VAL A 141 -26.61 -22.12 -10.87
C VAL A 141 -27.93 -22.12 -10.10
N GLU A 142 -28.28 -21.00 -9.45
CA GLU A 142 -29.52 -20.85 -8.67
C GLU A 142 -30.78 -20.98 -9.55
N HIS A 143 -30.72 -20.55 -10.82
CA HIS A 143 -31.82 -20.72 -11.77
C HIS A 143 -31.96 -22.15 -12.33
N VAL A 144 -30.94 -22.99 -12.22
CA VAL A 144 -30.97 -24.40 -12.67
C VAL A 144 -31.47 -25.35 -11.58
N GLU A 145 -31.45 -24.94 -10.31
CA GLU A 145 -31.79 -25.78 -9.15
C GLU A 145 -33.29 -25.95 -8.75
N PRO A 146 -34.35 -25.52 -9.47
CA PRO A 146 -35.73 -25.85 -9.06
C PRO A 146 -36.29 -27.17 -9.61
N ALA A 147 -35.60 -27.89 -10.52
CA ALA A 147 -36.21 -29.02 -11.25
C ALA A 147 -35.95 -30.42 -10.66
N GLU A 148 -34.84 -30.65 -9.94
CA GLU A 148 -34.47 -31.99 -9.49
C GLU A 148 -35.09 -32.42 -8.15
N SER A 149 -35.53 -31.47 -7.31
CA SER A 149 -36.19 -31.78 -6.02
C SER A 149 -37.66 -32.18 -6.16
N SER A 150 -38.29 -31.91 -7.31
CA SER A 150 -39.67 -32.36 -7.62
C SER A 150 -39.77 -33.73 -8.28
N PHE A 151 -38.67 -34.28 -8.81
CA PHE A 151 -38.70 -35.56 -9.54
C PHE A 151 -38.55 -36.78 -8.64
N THR A 152 -37.96 -36.64 -7.45
CA THR A 152 -37.76 -37.74 -6.49
C THR A 152 -38.94 -37.97 -5.55
N ALA A 153 -39.89 -37.04 -5.45
CA ALA A 153 -41.05 -37.16 -4.55
C ALA A 153 -42.20 -38.04 -5.09
N HIS A 154 -42.24 -38.37 -6.38
CA HIS A 154 -43.38 -39.08 -7.00
C HIS A 154 -43.07 -40.53 -7.44
N GLN A 155 -41.86 -41.06 -7.18
CA GLN A 155 -41.50 -42.45 -7.53
C GLN A 155 -41.53 -43.44 -6.34
N ILE A 156 -42.05 -43.03 -5.18
CA ILE A 156 -42.18 -43.90 -4.00
C ILE A 156 -43.63 -43.85 -3.48
N THR A 157 -44.57 -44.34 -4.29
CA THR A 157 -45.91 -44.76 -3.85
C THR A 157 -46.45 -45.82 -4.79
#